data_AF-A0A7K2QEI4-F1
#
_entry.id   AF-A0A7K2QEI4-F1
#
_cell.length_a   1.000
_cell.length_b   1.000
_cell.length_c   1.000
_cell.angle_alpha   90.00
_cell.angle_beta   90.00
_cell.angle_gamma   90.00
#
_symmetry.space_group_name_H-M   'P 1'
#
loop_
_entity.id
_entity.type
_entity.pdbx_description
1 polymer ?
#
loop_
_entity_poly.entity_id
_entity_poly.type
_entity_poly.pdbx_seq_one_letter_code
_entity_poly.pdbx_strand_id
1 'polypeptide(L)'
;YWTRHLREAVRFSDTVQHLHAKGVTRFLELGPDAVLTALTRTTLDADDTVTDTGSGNSDTDAVVEPALRKNRPEVHSLLSALAQLHTTGAPVDWTAFYAGAEDRWSDLPTYAFQHQRYWLEGAAAGAGAGLGSAGLEPVGHPLLSAALPAADSGEVVLTGRLS
;
A
#
# COMPACT_ATOMS: atom_id res chain seq x y z
N TYR A 1 14.62 29.60 29.66
CA TYR A 1 14.46 29.16 28.26
C TYR A 1 13.95 30.29 27.37
N TRP A 2 12.76 30.86 27.61
CA TRP A 2 12.16 31.87 26.72
C TRP A 2 13.03 33.11 26.44
N THR A 3 13.67 33.69 27.46
CA THR A 3 14.63 34.80 27.28
C THR A 3 15.81 34.42 26.38
N ARG A 4 16.22 33.15 26.42
CA ARG A 4 17.29 32.59 25.60
C ARG A 4 16.81 32.37 24.17
N HIS A 5 15.60 31.85 24.00
CA HIS A 5 14.96 31.66 22.69
C HIS A 5 14.80 32.99 21.91
N LEU A 6 14.59 34.10 22.62
CA LEU A 6 14.54 35.44 22.01
C LEU A 6 15.93 36.03 21.69
N ARG A 7 17.01 35.53 22.31
CA ARG A 7 18.35 36.15 22.25
C ARG A 7 19.38 35.34 21.48
N GLU A 8 19.26 34.02 21.46
CA GLU A 8 20.20 33.10 20.81
C GLU A 8 19.73 32.73 19.40
N ALA A 9 20.67 32.28 18.57
CA ALA A 9 20.37 31.80 17.23
C ALA A 9 19.49 30.54 17.27
N VAL A 10 18.47 30.50 16.41
CA VAL A 10 17.59 29.33 16.26
C VAL A 10 18.28 28.29 15.37
N ARG A 11 18.63 27.14 15.95
CA ARG A 11 19.25 25.99 15.27
C ARG A 11 18.20 25.13 14.56
N PHE A 12 17.46 25.71 13.62
CA PHE A 12 16.34 25.05 12.94
C PHE A 12 16.78 23.85 12.09
N SER A 13 17.79 24.04 11.23
CA SER A 13 18.33 22.98 10.35
C SER A 13 18.77 21.76 11.16
N ASP A 14 19.50 22.00 12.24
CA ASP A 14 20.04 20.94 13.09
C ASP A 14 18.93 20.13 13.76
N THR A 15 17.79 20.77 14.05
CA THR A 15 16.61 20.10 14.59
C THR A 15 15.94 19.23 13.53
N VAL A 16 15.79 19.74 12.30
CA VAL A 16 15.23 18.97 11.17
C VAL A 16 16.10 17.75 10.88
N GLN A 17 17.42 17.92 10.74
CA GLN A 17 18.37 16.82 10.53
C GLN A 17 18.34 15.81 11.68
N HIS A 18 18.27 16.30 12.92
CA HIS A 18 18.15 15.41 14.08
C HIS A 18 16.89 14.55 14.04
N LEU A 19 15.75 15.13 13.68
CA LEU A 19 14.48 14.41 13.54
C LEU A 19 14.53 13.42 12.36
N HIS A 20 15.09 13.84 11.23
CA HIS A 20 15.26 12.99 10.05
C HIS A 20 16.12 11.76 10.37
N ALA A 21 17.27 11.96 11.03
CA ALA A 21 18.14 10.88 11.51
C ALA A 21 17.47 9.94 12.54
N LYS A 22 16.35 10.36 13.14
CA LYS A 22 15.51 9.53 14.02
C LYS A 22 14.37 8.82 13.28
N GLY A 23 14.33 8.90 11.95
CA GLY A 23 13.30 8.28 11.12
C GLY A 23 12.03 9.10 10.98
N VAL A 24 12.04 10.39 11.32
CA VAL A 24 10.91 11.28 11.03
C VAL A 24 10.95 11.63 9.56
N THR A 25 9.91 11.22 8.82
CA THR A 25 9.80 11.45 7.37
C THR A 25 8.61 12.33 7.00
N ARG A 26 7.86 12.84 7.98
CA ARG A 26 6.63 13.61 7.76
C ARG A 26 6.65 14.86 8.63
N PHE A 27 6.60 16.02 8.00
CA PHE A 27 6.70 17.33 8.63
C PHE A 27 5.49 18.17 8.24
N LEU A 28 4.80 18.75 9.23
CA LEU A 28 3.67 19.66 9.01
C LEU A 28 4.01 21.03 9.60
N GLU A 29 4.00 22.07 8.77
CA GLU A 29 4.16 23.45 9.23
C GLU A 29 2.82 24.03 9.68
N LEU A 30 2.78 24.47 10.93
CA LEU A 30 1.64 25.19 11.49
C LEU A 30 1.92 26.70 11.46
N GLY A 31 1.30 27.39 10.50
CA GLY A 31 1.46 28.82 10.32
C GLY A 31 0.67 29.33 9.12
N PRO A 32 0.52 30.65 8.96
CA PRO A 32 -0.31 31.27 7.91
C PRO A 32 0.28 31.21 6.49
N ASP A 33 1.53 30.78 6.37
CA ASP A 33 2.24 30.61 5.10
C ASP A 33 3.03 29.30 5.18
N ALA A 34 4.00 29.09 4.29
CA ALA A 34 4.93 27.99 4.46
C ALA A 34 6.37 28.28 4.10
N VAL A 35 6.98 29.06 4.99
CA VAL A 35 8.40 29.39 4.95
C VAL A 35 9.21 28.22 5.50
N LEU A 36 8.79 27.63 6.63
CA LEU A 36 9.51 26.53 7.27
C LEU A 36 9.46 25.25 6.42
N THR A 37 8.42 25.06 5.61
CA THR A 37 8.27 23.97 4.65
C THR A 37 9.40 24.02 3.62
N ALA A 38 9.66 25.20 3.04
CA ALA A 38 10.74 25.37 2.07
C ALA A 38 12.12 25.17 2.72
N LEU A 39 12.32 25.71 3.93
CA LEU A 39 13.57 25.53 4.69
C LEU A 39 13.80 24.07 5.09
N THR A 40 12.74 23.34 5.45
CA THR A 40 12.80 21.92 5.81
C THR A 40 13.21 21.09 4.61
N ARG A 41 12.55 21.28 3.44
CA ARG A 41 12.95 20.61 2.19
C ARG A 41 14.41 20.89 1.84
N THR A 42 14.81 22.15 1.85
CA THR A 42 16.22 22.55 1.59
C THR A 42 17.20 21.86 2.55
N THR A 43 16.82 21.70 3.82
CA THR A 43 17.68 21.06 4.83
C THR A 43 17.82 19.57 4.59
N LEU A 44 16.74 18.90 4.17
CA LEU A 44 16.72 17.46 3.87
C LEU A 44 17.48 17.18 2.56
N ASP A 45 17.23 17.97 1.51
CA ASP A 45 17.91 17.84 0.22
C ASP A 45 19.44 17.98 0.36
N ALA A 46 19.91 18.85 1.27
CA ALA A 46 21.33 19.05 1.52
C ALA A 46 22.01 17.84 2.19
N ASP A 47 21.29 17.06 2.98
CA ASP A 47 21.81 15.87 3.68
C ASP A 47 21.97 14.69 2.71
N ASP A 48 21.03 14.54 1.76
CA ASP A 48 21.04 13.47 0.76
C ASP A 48 22.23 13.54 -0.20
N THR A 49 22.80 14.73 -0.43
CA THR A 49 23.99 14.91 -1.30
C THR A 49 25.29 14.32 -0.73
N VAL A 50 25.33 13.96 0.56
CA VAL A 50 26.54 13.43 1.21
C VAL A 50 26.61 11.89 1.15
N THR A 51 25.51 11.22 0.77
CA THR A 51 25.39 9.75 0.79
C THR A 51 25.41 9.12 -0.61
N ASP A 52 26.04 9.77 -1.60
CA ASP A 52 26.29 9.19 -2.92
C ASP A 52 27.46 8.19 -2.89
N THR A 53 27.23 7.06 -2.21
CA THR A 53 27.96 5.81 -2.47
C THR A 53 26.98 4.79 -3.05
N GLY A 54 26.59 4.97 -4.31
CA GLY A 54 26.40 3.86 -5.25
C GLY A 54 25.21 2.91 -5.04
N SER A 55 24.17 3.30 -4.30
CA SER A 55 22.89 2.58 -4.31
C SER A 55 21.78 3.57 -4.64
N GLY A 56 21.34 3.56 -5.90
CA GLY A 56 20.31 4.44 -6.45
C GLY A 56 18.91 4.18 -5.90
N ASN A 57 18.73 4.34 -4.59
CA ASN A 57 17.44 4.30 -3.92
C ASN A 57 17.48 5.26 -2.72
N SER A 58 17.40 6.58 -2.97
CA SER A 58 17.09 7.57 -1.92
C SER A 58 15.61 7.45 -1.58
N ASP A 59 15.23 6.34 -0.98
CA ASP A 59 13.83 5.91 -0.79
C ASP A 59 13.23 6.49 0.51
N THR A 60 13.65 7.71 0.86
CA THR A 60 13.05 8.46 1.98
C THR A 60 12.51 9.77 1.44
N ASP A 61 11.48 9.70 0.59
CA ASP A 61 10.70 10.86 0.17
C ASP A 61 10.02 11.46 1.41
N ALA A 62 10.74 12.36 2.08
CA ALA A 62 10.21 13.08 3.23
C ALA A 62 9.07 13.99 2.78
N VAL A 63 7.91 13.83 3.39
CA VAL A 63 6.72 14.62 3.10
C VAL A 63 6.73 15.85 3.98
N VAL A 64 6.75 17.03 3.36
CA VAL A 64 6.78 18.31 4.07
C VAL A 64 5.64 19.17 3.57
N GLU A 65 4.63 19.38 4.40
CA GLU A 65 3.40 20.09 4.02
C GLU A 65 3.11 21.32 4.89
N PRO A 66 2.58 22.40 4.29
CA PRO A 66 1.96 23.50 5.03
C PRO A 66 0.56 23.16 5.50
N ALA A 67 0.18 23.57 6.71
CA ALA A 67 -1.24 23.62 7.09
C ALA A 67 -1.99 24.75 6.36
N LEU A 68 -1.35 25.90 6.14
CA LEU A 68 -1.93 27.05 5.44
C LEU A 68 -0.97 27.66 4.43
N ARG A 69 -1.51 28.43 3.48
CA ARG A 69 -0.76 29.21 2.50
C ARG A 69 -1.42 30.56 2.32
N LYS A 70 -0.60 31.59 2.13
CA LYS A 70 -1.10 32.93 1.81
C LYS A 70 -1.95 32.90 0.53
N ASN A 71 -3.04 33.66 0.54
CA ASN A 71 -3.98 33.78 -0.58
C ASN A 71 -4.66 32.46 -0.99
N ARG A 72 -4.80 31.50 -0.06
CA ARG A 72 -5.56 30.27 -0.24
C ARG A 72 -6.64 30.14 0.83
N PRO A 73 -7.82 29.55 0.53
CA PRO A 73 -8.82 29.28 1.55
C PRO A 73 -8.27 28.33 2.62
N GLU A 74 -8.45 28.69 3.90
CA GLU A 74 -7.82 27.99 5.02
C GLU A 74 -8.28 26.53 5.11
N VAL A 75 -9.60 26.29 5.06
CA VAL A 75 -10.19 24.94 5.14
C VAL A 75 -9.67 24.05 4.02
N HIS A 76 -9.64 24.56 2.78
CA HIS A 76 -9.11 23.81 1.65
C HIS A 76 -7.63 23.49 1.82
N SER A 77 -6.83 24.45 2.28
CA SER A 77 -5.39 24.27 2.50
C SER A 77 -5.11 23.19 3.54
N LEU A 78 -5.79 23.27 4.68
CA LEU A 78 -5.65 22.30 5.76
C LEU A 78 -6.08 20.89 5.32
N LEU A 79 -7.25 20.76 4.69
CA LEU A 79 -7.73 19.45 4.23
C LEU A 79 -6.84 18.86 3.14
N SER A 80 -6.25 19.69 2.27
CA SER A 80 -5.28 19.23 1.28
C SER A 80 -4.00 18.70 1.94
N ALA A 81 -3.50 19.39 2.95
CA ALA A 81 -2.32 18.96 3.71
C ALA A 81 -2.57 17.65 4.47
N LEU A 82 -3.74 17.52 5.12
CA LEU A 82 -4.15 16.28 5.78
C LEU A 82 -4.36 15.15 4.79
N ALA A 83 -4.92 15.41 3.61
CA ALA A 83 -5.05 14.42 2.54
C ALA A 83 -3.67 13.92 2.08
N GLN A 84 -2.71 14.83 1.87
CA GLN A 84 -1.36 14.47 1.48
C GLN A 84 -0.64 13.65 2.56
N LEU A 85 -0.80 14.02 3.82
CA LEU A 85 -0.28 13.23 4.95
C LEU A 85 -0.94 11.84 5.01
N HIS A 86 -2.25 11.76 4.82
CA HIS A 86 -3.01 10.51 4.85
C HIS A 86 -2.61 9.55 3.72
N THR A 87 -2.53 10.04 2.49
CA THR A 87 -2.14 9.22 1.32
C THR A 87 -0.68 8.79 1.36
N THR A 88 0.15 9.50 2.12
CA THR A 88 1.54 9.14 2.38
C THR A 88 1.71 8.36 3.69
N GLY A 89 0.63 7.86 4.29
CA GLY A 89 0.67 6.89 5.40
C GLY A 89 0.68 7.47 6.80
N ALA A 90 0.50 8.79 6.98
CA ALA A 90 0.22 9.35 8.28
C ALA A 90 -1.21 8.95 8.74
N PRO A 91 -1.40 8.48 9.98
CA PRO A 91 -2.74 8.24 10.49
C PRO A 91 -3.47 9.59 10.67
N VAL A 92 -4.63 9.72 10.02
CA VAL A 92 -5.55 10.85 10.21
C VAL A 92 -6.89 10.27 10.65
N ASP A 93 -7.38 10.71 11.80
CA ASP A 93 -8.66 10.28 12.34
C ASP A 93 -9.81 11.03 11.64
N TRP A 94 -10.23 10.52 10.50
CA TRP A 94 -11.38 11.05 9.77
C TRP A 94 -12.70 10.80 10.52
N THR A 95 -12.77 9.80 11.40
CA THR A 95 -13.95 9.56 12.24
C THR A 95 -14.15 10.73 13.21
N ALA A 96 -13.09 11.20 13.88
CA ALA A 96 -13.15 12.39 14.72
C ALA A 96 -13.54 13.65 13.93
N PHE A 97 -13.06 13.78 12.69
CA PHE A 97 -13.42 14.90 11.81
C PHE A 97 -14.92 14.93 11.49
N TYR A 98 -15.55 13.76 11.29
CA TYR A 98 -16.97 13.64 10.97
C TYR A 98 -17.89 13.38 12.18
N ALA A 99 -17.39 13.34 13.42
CA ALA A 99 -18.15 12.92 14.60
C ALA A 99 -19.42 13.75 14.91
N GLY A 100 -19.55 14.96 14.36
CA GLY A 100 -20.73 15.83 14.49
C GLY A 100 -21.54 16.02 13.20
N ALA A 101 -21.16 15.35 12.10
CA ALA A 101 -21.95 15.39 10.88
C ALA A 101 -23.19 14.49 11.03
N GLU A 102 -24.33 14.91 10.48
CA GLU A 102 -25.46 14.00 10.33
C GLU A 102 -25.03 12.79 9.51
N ASP A 103 -25.34 11.57 9.99
CA ASP A 103 -25.01 10.29 9.34
C ASP A 103 -25.59 10.22 7.93
N ARG A 104 -24.86 10.76 6.95
CA ARG A 104 -25.19 10.70 5.53
C ARG A 104 -24.25 9.72 4.86
N TRP A 105 -24.42 8.46 5.21
CA TRP A 105 -23.81 7.36 4.47
C TRP A 105 -24.34 7.40 3.04
N SER A 106 -23.42 7.44 2.08
CA SER A 106 -23.73 7.42 0.66
C SER A 106 -23.22 6.12 0.07
N ASP A 107 -24.01 5.47 -0.78
CA ASP A 107 -23.56 4.30 -1.51
C ASP A 107 -22.40 4.70 -2.44
N LEU A 108 -21.26 4.01 -2.28
CA LEU A 108 -20.09 4.17 -3.13
C LEU A 108 -19.96 2.97 -4.07
N PRO A 109 -19.39 3.16 -5.27
CA PRO A 109 -19.01 2.03 -6.12
C PRO A 109 -18.14 1.03 -5.34
N THR A 110 -18.34 -0.26 -5.61
CA THR A 110 -17.46 -1.30 -5.06
C THR A 110 -16.04 -1.14 -5.60
N TYR A 111 -15.07 -1.72 -4.89
CA TYR A 111 -13.68 -1.72 -5.31
C TYR A 111 -13.50 -2.17 -6.77
N ALA A 112 -12.80 -1.37 -7.56
CA ALA A 112 -12.54 -1.65 -8.97
C ALA A 112 -11.36 -2.63 -9.11
N PHE A 113 -11.64 -3.92 -8.97
CA PHE A 113 -10.64 -4.98 -9.13
C PHE A 113 -9.97 -4.92 -10.51
N GLN A 114 -8.64 -5.05 -10.53
CA GLN A 114 -7.86 -5.21 -11.75
C GLN A 114 -7.86 -6.69 -12.16
N HIS A 115 -8.82 -7.07 -12.99
CA HIS A 115 -9.06 -8.47 -13.34
C HIS A 115 -8.00 -9.03 -14.30
N GLN A 116 -7.54 -10.25 -14.00
CA GLN A 116 -6.81 -11.10 -14.93
C GLN A 116 -7.42 -12.49 -14.92
N ARG A 117 -7.34 -13.21 -16.04
CA ARG A 117 -7.83 -14.57 -16.15
C ARG A 117 -6.85 -15.51 -15.45
N TYR A 118 -7.27 -16.07 -14.33
CA TYR A 118 -6.57 -17.15 -13.65
C TYR A 118 -7.35 -18.44 -13.87
N TRP A 119 -6.90 -19.27 -14.81
CA TRP A 119 -7.48 -20.57 -15.10
C TRP A 119 -6.37 -21.60 -15.31
N LEU A 120 -6.51 -22.79 -14.73
CA LEU A 120 -5.60 -23.90 -15.01
C LEU A 120 -5.94 -24.46 -16.40
N GLU A 121 -5.07 -24.20 -17.37
CA GLU A 121 -5.15 -24.87 -18.66
C GLU A 121 -4.68 -26.31 -18.46
N GLY A 122 -5.60 -27.27 -18.58
CA GLY A 122 -5.26 -28.68 -18.48
C GLY A 122 -4.15 -28.98 -19.49
N ALA A 123 -3.09 -29.66 -19.05
CA ALA A 123 -2.09 -30.18 -19.97
C ALA A 123 -2.85 -30.97 -21.04
N ALA A 124 -2.73 -30.55 -22.30
CA ALA A 124 -3.32 -31.26 -23.42
C ALA A 124 -3.03 -32.74 -23.19
N ALA A 125 -4.09 -33.55 -23.09
CA ALA A 125 -3.97 -34.98 -22.90
C ALA A 125 -3.22 -35.55 -24.10
N GLY A 126 -1.88 -35.50 -24.06
CA GLY A 126 -1.04 -36.30 -24.91
C GLY A 126 -1.44 -37.74 -24.66
N ALA A 127 -1.35 -38.58 -25.69
CA ALA A 127 -1.87 -39.95 -25.73
C ALA A 127 -1.28 -40.94 -24.67
N GLY A 128 -0.67 -40.44 -23.59
CA GLY A 128 -0.24 -41.17 -22.40
C GLY A 128 -0.50 -40.44 -21.07
N ALA A 129 -1.24 -39.32 -21.04
CA ALA A 129 -1.74 -38.74 -19.80
C ALA A 129 -2.84 -39.65 -19.25
N GLY A 130 -2.48 -40.50 -18.28
CA GLY A 130 -3.44 -41.38 -17.62
C GLY A 130 -4.59 -40.59 -16.99
N LEU A 131 -5.71 -41.27 -16.76
CA LEU A 131 -6.94 -40.69 -16.19
C LEU A 131 -6.75 -39.99 -14.83
N GLY A 132 -5.60 -40.18 -14.17
CA GLY A 132 -5.16 -39.39 -13.01
C GLY A 132 -5.11 -37.87 -13.25
N SER A 133 -4.82 -37.41 -14.47
CA SER A 133 -4.86 -35.97 -14.78
C SER A 133 -6.28 -35.41 -14.84
N ALA A 134 -7.29 -36.27 -14.95
CA ALA A 134 -8.70 -35.92 -14.83
C ALA A 134 -9.22 -36.05 -13.38
N GLY A 135 -8.33 -36.27 -12.40
CA GLY A 135 -8.69 -36.47 -11.00
C GLY A 135 -9.26 -37.86 -10.70
N LEU A 136 -9.14 -38.81 -11.63
CA LEU A 136 -9.62 -40.18 -11.43
C LEU A 136 -8.53 -41.05 -10.81
N GLU A 137 -8.91 -41.91 -9.88
CA GLU A 137 -7.94 -42.75 -9.17
C GLU A 137 -7.45 -43.87 -10.10
N PRO A 138 -6.13 -43.96 -10.37
CA PRO A 138 -5.60 -45.01 -11.23
C PRO A 138 -5.74 -46.37 -10.55
N VAL A 139 -6.33 -47.32 -11.27
CA VAL A 139 -6.46 -48.70 -10.80
C VAL A 139 -5.37 -49.50 -11.51
N GLY A 140 -4.50 -50.17 -10.77
CA GLY A 140 -3.37 -50.96 -11.32
C GLY A 140 -3.79 -52.24 -12.08
N HIS A 141 -4.98 -52.23 -12.68
CA HIS A 141 -5.61 -53.38 -13.30
C HIS A 141 -5.39 -53.36 -14.83
N PRO A 142 -5.06 -54.50 -15.46
CA PRO A 142 -4.64 -54.55 -16.86
C PRO A 142 -5.73 -54.11 -17.87
N LEU A 143 -7.01 -54.17 -17.49
CA LEU A 143 -8.14 -53.75 -18.33
C LEU A 143 -8.89 -52.53 -17.80
N LEU A 144 -8.64 -52.12 -16.55
CA LEU A 144 -9.39 -51.05 -15.88
C LEU A 144 -8.37 -50.03 -15.40
N SER A 145 -8.33 -48.89 -16.06
CA SER A 145 -7.31 -47.88 -15.87
C SER A 145 -7.65 -46.82 -14.83
N ALA A 146 -8.94 -46.63 -14.51
CA ALA A 146 -9.34 -45.75 -13.40
C ALA A 146 -10.71 -46.10 -12.80
N ALA A 147 -10.91 -45.71 -11.55
CA ALA A 147 -12.16 -45.80 -10.80
C ALA A 147 -12.68 -44.40 -10.44
N LEU A 148 -14.01 -44.27 -10.47
CA LEU A 148 -14.74 -43.13 -9.92
C LEU A 148 -15.83 -43.65 -8.96
N PRO A 149 -15.64 -43.55 -7.64
CA PRO A 149 -16.69 -43.85 -6.68
C PRO A 149 -17.76 -42.74 -6.70
N ALA A 150 -19.02 -43.12 -6.84
CA ALA A 150 -20.16 -42.24 -6.68
C ALA A 150 -20.31 -41.87 -5.20
N ALA A 151 -20.31 -40.56 -4.91
CA ALA A 151 -20.26 -40.05 -3.55
C ALA A 151 -21.53 -40.36 -2.73
N ASP A 152 -22.64 -40.67 -3.40
CA ASP A 152 -23.98 -40.76 -2.86
C ASP A 152 -24.55 -42.19 -2.81
N SER A 153 -24.12 -43.08 -3.72
CA SER A 153 -24.69 -44.43 -3.85
C SER A 153 -23.75 -45.57 -3.46
N GLY A 154 -22.45 -45.30 -3.27
CA GLY A 154 -21.43 -46.33 -3.08
C GLY A 154 -21.13 -47.15 -4.35
N GLU A 155 -21.70 -46.74 -5.49
CA GLU A 155 -21.41 -47.32 -6.80
C GLU A 155 -20.01 -46.92 -7.26
N VAL A 156 -19.33 -47.79 -8.02
CA VAL A 156 -18.01 -47.48 -8.58
C VAL A 156 -18.08 -47.65 -10.09
N VAL A 157 -17.82 -46.57 -10.83
CA VAL A 157 -17.67 -46.61 -12.28
C VAL A 157 -16.21 -46.87 -12.62
N LEU A 158 -15.97 -47.95 -13.36
CA LEU A 158 -14.64 -48.37 -13.78
C LEU A 158 -14.48 -48.09 -15.27
N THR A 159 -13.35 -47.48 -15.65
CA THR A 159 -13.05 -47.08 -17.03
C THR A 159 -11.80 -47.77 -17.53
N GLY A 160 -11.82 -48.21 -18.79
CA GLY A 160 -10.73 -48.95 -19.42
C GLY A 160 -10.78 -48.82 -20.94
N ARG A 161 -9.66 -49.08 -21.62
CA ARG A 161 -9.57 -49.05 -23.08
C ARG A 161 -9.18 -50.43 -23.61
N LEU A 162 -10.05 -51.02 -24.42
CA LEU A 162 -9.78 -52.22 -25.22
C LEU A 162 -9.48 -51.77 -26.66
N SER A 163 -8.36 -52.21 -27.22
CA SER A 163 -7.97 -51.94 -28.60
C SER A 163 -7.61 -53.22 -29.32
#